data_AF-A0A6M4H3B4-F1
#
_entry.id   AF-A0A6M4H3B4-F1
#
_cell.length_a   1.000
_cell.length_b   1.000
_cell.length_c   1.000
_cell.angle_alpha   90.00
_cell.angle_beta   90.00
_cell.angle_gamma   90.00
#
_symmetry.space_group_name_H-M   'P 1'
#
loop_
_entity.id
_entity.type
_entity.pdbx_description
1 polymer ?
#
loop_
_entity_poly.entity_id
_entity_poly.type
_entity_poly.pdbx_seq_one_letter_code
_entity_poly.pdbx_strand_id
1 'polypeptide(L)'
;MLREIPHVRQDNVAVKRRWFQDDYFDLWTWQELGDGKTVAFQLCYDKRNDERALSWRRDHGFDHLRVLTGRATDDSAALLQGDAGVFPAVIVSRKLKVAGESLPADLKKFVFHKVKAYVKGIKELR
;
A
#
# COMPACT_ATOMS: atom_id res chain seq x y z
N MET A 1 -13.88 5.42 1.59
CA MET A 1 -13.78 5.04 0.17
C MET A 1 -12.51 5.66 -0.34
N LEU A 2 -11.64 4.86 -0.95
CA LEU A 2 -10.35 5.29 -1.47
C LEU A 2 -10.54 6.24 -2.67
N ARG A 3 -10.20 7.51 -2.49
CA ARG A 3 -10.20 8.50 -3.58
C ARG A 3 -8.79 8.68 -4.14
N GLU A 4 -8.67 8.76 -5.46
CA GLU A 4 -7.38 9.07 -6.09
C GLU A 4 -7.00 10.53 -5.83
N ILE A 5 -5.74 10.74 -5.47
CA ILE A 5 -5.14 12.06 -5.33
C ILE A 5 -4.32 12.33 -6.58
N PRO A 6 -4.74 13.29 -7.43
CA PRO A 6 -4.03 13.61 -8.65
C PRO A 6 -2.74 14.38 -8.36
N HIS A 7 -1.90 14.54 -9.39
CA HIS A 7 -0.67 15.35 -9.35
C HIS A 7 0.34 14.96 -8.27
N VAL A 8 0.38 13.68 -7.89
CA VAL A 8 1.46 13.16 -7.06
C VAL A 8 2.79 13.23 -7.79
N ARG A 9 3.85 13.62 -7.07
CA ARG A 9 5.22 13.68 -7.56
C ARG A 9 5.60 12.37 -8.27
N GLN A 10 6.36 12.44 -9.35
CA GLN A 10 6.86 11.29 -10.09
C GLN A 10 8.39 11.31 -10.04
N ASP A 11 9.00 10.31 -9.40
CA ASP A 11 10.45 10.26 -9.19
C ASP A 11 11.16 9.29 -10.12
N ASN A 12 10.41 8.45 -10.86
CA ASN A 12 10.95 7.44 -11.74
C ASN A 12 10.22 7.48 -13.09
N VAL A 13 10.97 7.65 -14.17
CA VAL A 13 10.44 7.77 -15.54
C VAL A 13 9.91 6.47 -16.12
N ALA A 14 10.21 5.30 -15.54
CA ALA A 14 9.74 4.00 -16.03
C ALA A 14 8.36 3.61 -15.46
N VAL A 15 7.94 4.24 -14.36
CA VAL A 15 6.73 3.86 -13.63
C VAL A 15 5.87 5.07 -13.29
N LYS A 16 4.56 4.91 -13.38
CA LYS A 16 3.57 5.86 -12.90
C LYS A 16 3.22 5.57 -11.44
N ARG A 17 3.53 6.50 -10.56
CA ARG A 17 3.09 6.48 -9.16
C ARG A 17 1.68 7.04 -9.05
N ARG A 18 0.79 6.34 -8.35
CA ARG A 18 -0.57 6.78 -8.02
C ARG A 18 -0.80 6.68 -6.51
N TRP A 19 -1.67 7.54 -5.99
CA TRP A 19 -2.05 7.55 -4.59
C TRP A 19 -3.55 7.56 -4.45
N PHE A 20 -4.05 6.70 -3.59
CA PHE A 20 -5.43 6.68 -3.17
C PHE A 20 -5.48 6.78 -1.65
N GLN A 21 -6.42 7.55 -1.10
CA GLN A 21 -6.55 7.69 0.35
C GLN A 21 -7.99 7.68 0.82
N ASP A 22 -8.18 7.27 2.06
CA ASP A 22 -9.35 7.61 2.87
C ASP A 22 -8.95 7.81 4.34
N ASP A 23 -9.91 7.84 5.26
CA ASP A 23 -9.62 8.07 6.69
C ASP A 23 -8.81 6.94 7.34
N TYR A 24 -8.83 5.73 6.78
CA TYR A 24 -8.18 4.56 7.35
C TYR A 24 -6.96 4.09 6.54
N PHE A 25 -6.97 4.27 5.23
CA PHE A 25 -5.94 3.77 4.32
C PHE A 25 -5.22 4.89 3.56
N ASP A 26 -3.93 4.67 3.30
CA ASP A 26 -3.22 5.23 2.14
C ASP A 26 -2.72 4.08 1.28
N LEU A 27 -3.09 4.09 0.01
CA LEU A 27 -2.66 3.13 -0.99
C LEU A 27 -1.81 3.83 -2.03
N TRP A 28 -0.53 3.52 -2.03
CA TRP A 28 0.40 3.90 -3.08
C TRP A 28 0.57 2.75 -4.06
N THR A 29 0.62 3.05 -5.35
CA THR A 29 0.83 2.05 -6.41
C THR A 29 1.81 2.57 -7.45
N TRP A 30 2.59 1.65 -8.02
CA TRP A 30 3.50 1.94 -9.12
C TRP A 30 3.15 1.03 -10.29
N GLN A 31 2.91 1.65 -11.45
CA GLN A 31 2.50 0.96 -12.68
C GLN A 31 3.54 1.19 -13.77
N GLU A 32 3.95 0.15 -14.49
CA GLU A 32 4.81 0.29 -15.66
C GLU A 32 4.14 1.19 -16.71
N LEU A 33 4.86 2.17 -17.25
CA LEU A 33 4.29 3.06 -18.26
C LEU A 33 4.00 2.37 -19.60
N GLY A 34 4.70 1.26 -19.89
CA GLY A 34 4.54 0.52 -21.14
C GLY A 34 3.23 -0.25 -21.25
N ASP A 35 2.89 -1.04 -20.22
CA ASP A 35 1.71 -1.94 -20.25
C ASP A 35 0.71 -1.70 -19.11
N GLY A 36 0.97 -0.73 -18.23
CA GLY A 36 0.11 -0.38 -17.11
C GLY A 36 0.11 -1.39 -15.96
N LYS A 37 0.97 -2.43 -15.99
CA LYS A 37 0.98 -3.44 -14.94
C LYS A 37 1.48 -2.86 -13.63
N THR A 38 0.80 -3.22 -12.53
CA THR A 38 1.25 -2.83 -11.20
C THR A 38 2.50 -3.64 -10.82
N VAL A 39 3.61 -2.94 -10.58
CA VAL A 39 4.92 -3.51 -10.20
C VAL A 39 5.17 -3.45 -8.70
N ALA A 40 4.51 -2.53 -8.00
CA ALA A 40 4.60 -2.40 -6.56
C ALA A 40 3.34 -1.74 -5.99
N PHE A 41 3.07 -2.00 -4.71
CA PHE A 41 2.13 -1.22 -3.92
C PHE A 41 2.60 -1.09 -2.48
N GLN A 42 2.09 -0.09 -1.79
CA GLN A 42 2.20 0.07 -0.36
C GLN A 42 0.84 0.46 0.19
N LEU A 43 0.28 -0.39 1.06
CA LEU A 43 -0.97 -0.18 1.75
C LEU A 43 -0.68 0.20 3.20
N CYS A 44 -0.71 1.50 3.50
CA CYS A 44 -0.66 2.02 4.86
C CYS A 44 -2.06 1.97 5.46
N TYR A 45 -2.17 1.57 6.72
CA TYR A 45 -3.44 1.41 7.40
C TYR A 45 -3.34 1.80 8.87
N ASP A 46 -4.50 2.06 9.48
CA ASP A 46 -4.60 2.52 10.88
C ASP A 46 -3.87 3.85 11.15
N LYS A 47 -3.94 4.76 10.17
CA LYS A 47 -3.22 6.05 10.13
C LYS A 47 -3.39 6.97 11.36
N ARG A 48 -4.46 6.76 12.14
CA ARG A 48 -4.77 7.59 13.32
C ARG A 48 -4.36 6.95 14.65
N ASN A 49 -3.92 5.68 14.64
CA ASN A 49 -3.51 4.98 15.85
C ASN A 49 -2.11 4.39 15.65
N ASP A 50 -2.01 3.12 15.28
CA ASP A 50 -0.74 2.42 15.09
C ASP A 50 -0.50 2.16 13.61
N GLU A 51 -0.03 3.20 12.91
CA GLU A 51 0.14 3.16 11.46
C GLU A 51 1.16 2.10 11.06
N ARG A 52 0.77 1.26 10.10
CA ARG A 52 1.58 0.17 9.58
C ARG A 52 1.41 0.10 8.06
N ALA A 53 2.43 -0.39 7.38
CA ALA A 53 2.46 -0.51 5.93
C ALA A 53 2.67 -1.97 5.51
N LEU A 54 1.75 -2.49 4.71
CA LEU A 54 1.97 -3.71 3.94
C LEU A 54 2.43 -3.31 2.54
N SER A 55 3.68 -3.60 2.23
CA SER A 55 4.30 -3.31 0.95
C SER A 55 4.52 -4.59 0.16
N TRP A 56 4.45 -4.46 -1.16
CA TRP A 56 4.81 -5.52 -2.09
C TRP A 56 5.53 -4.93 -3.29
N ARG A 57 6.60 -5.60 -3.74
CA ARG A 57 7.28 -5.30 -5.00
C ARG A 57 7.48 -6.59 -5.80
N ARG A 58 7.37 -6.50 -7.13
CA ARG A 58 7.50 -7.64 -8.05
C ARG A 58 8.80 -8.41 -7.87
N ASP A 59 9.88 -7.70 -7.56
CA ASP A 59 11.25 -8.19 -7.44
C ASP A 59 11.68 -8.57 -6.02
N HIS A 60 10.87 -8.28 -5.00
CA HIS A 60 11.23 -8.44 -3.58
C HIS A 60 10.17 -9.18 -2.74
N GLY A 61 8.93 -9.28 -3.24
CA GLY A 61 7.83 -9.84 -2.48
C GLY A 61 7.31 -8.87 -1.42
N PHE A 62 6.91 -9.38 -0.25
CA PHE A 62 6.18 -8.63 0.78
C PHE A 62 7.07 -8.13 1.92
N ASP A 63 6.76 -6.93 2.40
CA ASP A 63 7.26 -6.35 3.65
C ASP A 63 6.09 -5.84 4.49
N HIS A 64 6.16 -6.00 5.81
CA HIS A 64 5.15 -5.50 6.74
C HIS A 64 5.84 -4.77 7.89
N LEU A 65 5.81 -3.44 7.81
CA LEU A 65 6.63 -2.56 8.64
C LEU A 65 5.76 -1.55 9.37
N ARG A 66 6.17 -1.15 10.58
CA ARG A 66 5.50 -0.05 11.30
C ARG A 66 5.91 1.27 10.67
N VAL A 67 4.96 2.19 10.56
CA VAL A 67 5.21 3.56 10.13
C VAL A 67 5.45 4.41 11.37
N LEU A 68 6.63 5.00 11.47
CA LEU A 68 6.93 6.00 12.49
C LEU A 68 6.82 7.39 11.85
N THR A 69 5.83 8.15 12.28
CA THR A 69 5.73 9.58 11.99
C THR A 69 6.57 10.34 13.02
N GLY A 70 7.67 10.95 12.58
CA GLY A 70 8.49 11.81 13.42
C GLY A 70 7.67 12.99 13.95
N ARG A 71 7.87 13.35 15.23
CA ARG A 71 7.18 14.49 15.87
C ARG A 71 7.41 15.77 15.06
N ALA A 72 6.38 16.22 14.33
CA ALA A 72 5.98 17.60 14.02
C ALA A 72 7.02 18.74 13.85
N THR A 73 8.26 18.46 13.45
CA THR A 73 9.22 19.50 13.07
C THR A 73 9.90 19.10 11.77
N ASP A 74 9.48 19.79 10.70
CA ASP A 74 10.10 19.89 9.38
C ASP A 74 10.18 18.62 8.53
N ASP A 75 9.40 18.59 7.43
CA ASP A 75 9.57 17.79 6.20
C ASP A 75 10.09 16.34 6.33
N SER A 76 9.76 15.68 7.44
CA SER A 76 10.32 14.37 7.76
C SER A 76 9.48 13.27 7.10
N ALA A 77 10.04 12.68 6.03
CA ALA A 77 9.49 11.49 5.38
C ALA A 77 9.21 10.39 6.43
N ALA A 78 8.01 9.80 6.36
CA ALA A 78 7.64 8.70 7.24
C ALA A 78 8.66 7.56 7.16
N LEU A 79 9.16 7.09 8.30
CA LEU A 79 10.17 6.04 8.36
C LEU A 79 9.48 4.69 8.55
N LEU A 80 9.81 3.73 7.68
CA LEU A 80 9.40 2.33 7.84
C LEU A 80 10.45 1.61 8.70
N GLN A 81 10.09 1.17 9.90
CA GLN A 81 11.03 0.54 10.82
C GLN A 81 10.44 -0.72 11.48
N GLY A 82 11.26 -1.76 11.56
CA GLY A 82 10.99 -2.98 12.32
C GLY A 82 9.86 -3.86 11.75
N ASP A 83 9.56 -4.94 12.45
CA ASP A 83 8.41 -5.80 12.16
C ASP A 83 7.12 -5.14 12.71
N ALA A 84 6.09 -4.98 11.88
CA ALA A 84 4.78 -4.49 12.29
C ALA A 84 3.96 -5.50 13.13
N GLY A 85 4.57 -6.65 13.44
CA GLY A 85 3.96 -7.76 14.15
C GLY A 85 2.90 -8.45 13.30
N VAL A 86 1.97 -9.14 13.97
CA VAL A 86 0.93 -9.88 13.26
C VAL A 86 0.03 -8.94 12.46
N PHE A 87 -0.08 -9.18 11.16
CA PHE A 87 -0.99 -8.45 10.28
C PHE A 87 -2.46 -8.73 10.66
N PRO A 88 -3.27 -7.69 10.97
CA PRO A 88 -4.66 -7.86 11.40
C PRO A 88 -5.58 -8.15 10.19
N ALA A 89 -5.41 -9.34 9.61
CA ALA A 89 -5.96 -9.76 8.33
C ALA A 89 -7.48 -9.58 8.22
N VAL A 90 -8.23 -9.95 9.26
CA VAL A 90 -9.71 -9.88 9.26
C VAL A 90 -10.19 -8.43 9.15
N ILE A 91 -9.63 -7.53 9.97
CA ILE A 91 -10.05 -6.13 10.03
C ILE A 91 -9.63 -5.40 8.75
N VAL A 92 -8.37 -5.57 8.34
CA VAL A 92 -7.83 -4.89 7.15
C VAL A 92 -8.55 -5.37 5.89
N SER A 93 -8.75 -6.69 5.72
CA SER A 93 -9.45 -7.22 4.53
C SER A 93 -10.89 -6.75 4.44
N ARG A 94 -11.62 -6.70 5.57
CA ARG A 94 -13.01 -6.22 5.60
C ARG A 94 -13.09 -4.73 5.25
N LYS A 95 -12.22 -3.90 5.85
CA LYS A 95 -12.17 -2.46 5.56
C LYS A 95 -11.74 -2.21 4.12
N LEU A 96 -10.73 -2.93 3.62
CA LEU A 96 -10.26 -2.82 2.24
C LEU A 96 -11.34 -3.22 1.24
N LYS A 97 -12.15 -4.25 1.55
CA LYS A 97 -13.30 -4.65 0.72
C LYS A 97 -14.23 -3.48 0.44
N VAL A 98 -14.57 -2.76 1.51
CA VAL A 98 -15.49 -1.62 1.45
C VAL A 98 -14.78 -0.42 0.81
N ALA A 99 -13.60 -0.05 1.29
CA ALA A 99 -12.87 1.14 0.84
C ALA A 99 -12.46 1.08 -0.64
N GLY A 100 -12.14 -0.13 -1.14
CA GLY A 100 -11.67 -0.36 -2.50
C GLY A 100 -12.75 -0.38 -3.58
N GLU A 101 -14.03 -0.17 -3.25
CA GLU A 101 -15.12 -0.13 -4.25
C GLU A 101 -14.97 0.98 -5.30
N SER A 102 -14.21 2.04 -4.99
CA SER A 102 -13.94 3.18 -5.86
C SER A 102 -12.63 3.06 -6.65
N LEU A 103 -11.86 1.98 -6.44
CA LEU A 103 -10.63 1.74 -7.18
C LEU A 103 -10.92 1.24 -8.60
N PRO A 104 -10.04 1.51 -9.58
CA PRO A 104 -10.09 0.85 -10.88
C PRO A 104 -10.13 -0.67 -10.73
N ALA A 105 -10.98 -1.35 -11.52
CA ALA A 105 -11.29 -2.77 -11.34
C ALA A 105 -10.04 -3.68 -11.31
N ASP A 106 -9.10 -3.45 -12.23
CA ASP A 106 -7.85 -4.22 -12.30
C ASP A 106 -6.98 -4.01 -11.07
N LEU A 107 -6.88 -2.77 -10.59
CA LEU A 107 -6.11 -2.44 -9.40
C LEU A 107 -6.76 -3.03 -8.14
N LYS A 108 -8.09 -2.92 -8.02
CA LYS A 108 -8.86 -3.54 -6.93
C LYS A 108 -8.59 -5.04 -6.88
N LYS A 109 -8.74 -5.74 -8.01
CA LYS A 109 -8.51 -7.18 -8.13
C LYS A 109 -7.07 -7.54 -7.74
N PHE A 110 -6.10 -6.78 -8.23
CA PHE A 110 -4.68 -6.99 -7.95
C PHE A 110 -4.35 -6.83 -6.46
N VAL A 111 -4.73 -5.72 -5.83
CA VAL A 111 -4.42 -5.45 -4.42
C VAL A 111 -5.09 -6.49 -3.52
N PHE A 112 -6.36 -6.84 -3.79
CA PHE A 112 -7.06 -7.86 -2.99
C PHE A 112 -6.43 -9.23 -3.13
N HIS A 113 -6.02 -9.60 -4.35
CA HIS A 113 -5.31 -10.85 -4.58
C HIS A 113 -4.01 -10.90 -3.79
N LYS A 114 -3.21 -9.82 -3.81
CA LYS A 114 -1.94 -9.74 -3.09
C LYS A 114 -2.10 -9.74 -1.57
N VAL A 115 -3.05 -8.97 -1.02
CA VAL A 115 -3.35 -9.00 0.41
C VAL A 115 -3.78 -10.42 0.84
N LYS A 116 -4.61 -11.10 0.04
CA LYS A 116 -5.00 -12.49 0.32
C LYS A 116 -3.82 -13.46 0.22
N ALA A 117 -2.90 -13.25 -0.72
CA ALA A 117 -1.68 -14.06 -0.86
C ALA A 117 -0.77 -13.91 0.38
N TYR A 118 -0.57 -12.68 0.85
CA TYR A 118 0.18 -12.40 2.07
C TYR A 118 -0.43 -13.08 3.30
N VAL A 119 -1.75 -12.95 3.49
CA VAL A 119 -2.48 -13.60 4.60
C VAL A 119 -2.36 -15.13 4.59
N LYS A 120 -2.26 -15.72 3.40
CA LYS A 120 -2.06 -17.17 3.23
C LYS A 120 -0.60 -17.61 3.40
N GLY A 121 0.33 -16.69 3.63
CA GLY A 121 1.76 -17.00 3.73
C GLY A 121 2.37 -17.48 2.41
N ILE A 122 1.84 -17.06 1.26
CA ILE A 122 2.42 -17.41 -0.03
C ILE A 122 3.80 -16.74 -0.12
N LYS A 123 4.85 -17.55 -0.20
CA LYS A 123 6.22 -17.07 -0.42
C LYS A 123 6.33 -16.60 -1.88
N GLU A 124 6.42 -15.30 -2.07
CA GLU A 124 6.89 -14.71 -3.33
C GLU A 124 8.38 -14.38 -3.16
N LEU A 125 9.17 -14.48 -4.24
CA LEU A 125 10.63 -14.35 -4.24
C LEU A 125 11.10 -13.15 -3.39
N ARG A 126 12.08 -13.40 -2.53
CA ARG A 126 12.80 -12.41 -1.71
C ARG A 126 14.17 -12.16 -2.34
#